data_AF-C6E6E5-F1
#
_entry.id   AF-C6E6E5-F1
#
_cell.length_a   1.000
_cell.length_b   1.000
_cell.length_c   1.000
_cell.angle_alpha   90.00
_cell.angle_beta   90.00
_cell.angle_gamma   90.00
#
_symmetry.space_group_name_H-M   'P 1'
#
loop_
_entity.id
_entity.type
_entity.pdbx_description
1 polymer ?
#
loop_
_entity_poly.entity_id
_entity_poly.type
_entity_poly.pdbx_seq_one_letter_code
_entity_poly.pdbx_strand_id
1 'polypeptide(L)'
;MIISKVIRNAMLASLATLFVAASASGEMYQYEDANGAITFTDNPTKIPKKSKKKAKRERGGSDSSVMPVTIKGNRVVLPVTLNYRGKEITGRFVLDTGAEVSTITPQLADKLDIDPEDTDQVVAQGIGSGYHVTGRAKMDYVLVGPNRKYGLDFIIIQGGGADGLLGMNFLRELRYHVSFDRSEIRWGD
;
A
#
# COMPACT_ATOMS: atom_id res chain seq x y z
N MET A 1 -75.53 32.16 -5.61
CA MET A 1 -74.75 33.28 -5.05
C MET A 1 -73.70 32.70 -4.10
N ILE A 2 -72.49 33.28 -4.06
CA ILE A 2 -71.27 32.89 -3.31
C ILE A 2 -70.43 31.80 -4.05
N ILE A 3 -69.47 32.09 -4.93
CA ILE A 3 -68.15 32.79 -4.87
C ILE A 3 -67.00 31.96 -4.26
N SER A 4 -66.06 31.59 -5.16
CA SER A 4 -64.60 31.39 -5.02
C SER A 4 -64.01 30.25 -4.15
N LYS A 5 -63.16 29.43 -4.76
CA LYS A 5 -61.69 29.54 -4.61
C LYS A 5 -60.95 28.63 -5.59
N VAL A 6 -60.08 29.26 -6.37
CA VAL A 6 -59.04 28.66 -7.21
C VAL A 6 -57.89 28.24 -6.30
N ILE A 7 -57.39 27.02 -6.43
CA ILE A 7 -56.03 26.66 -5.99
C ILE A 7 -55.37 25.88 -7.12
N ARG A 8 -54.41 26.54 -7.77
CA ARG A 8 -53.44 25.96 -8.71
C ARG A 8 -52.44 25.14 -7.90
N ASN A 9 -52.35 23.83 -8.15
CA ASN A 9 -51.17 23.05 -7.75
C ASN A 9 -50.19 23.02 -8.93
N ALA A 10 -49.14 23.82 -8.82
CA ALA A 10 -47.96 23.72 -9.68
C ALA A 10 -47.10 22.55 -9.18
N MET A 11 -47.00 21.49 -9.97
CA MET A 11 -46.09 20.37 -9.70
C MET A 11 -44.72 20.72 -10.29
N LEU A 12 -43.78 21.17 -9.44
CA LEU A 12 -42.36 21.25 -9.82
C LEU A 12 -41.81 19.81 -9.91
N ALA A 13 -41.44 19.38 -11.11
CA ALA A 13 -40.62 18.19 -11.29
C ALA A 13 -39.15 18.57 -11.06
N SER A 14 -38.58 18.21 -9.92
CA SER A 14 -37.14 18.29 -9.68
C SER A 14 -36.45 17.11 -10.39
N LEU A 15 -35.83 17.40 -11.53
CA LEU A 15 -34.95 16.45 -12.23
C LEU A 15 -33.63 16.37 -11.45
N ALA A 16 -33.53 15.42 -10.53
CA ALA A 16 -32.27 15.11 -9.86
C ALA A 16 -31.36 14.33 -10.82
N THR A 17 -30.49 15.03 -11.53
CA THR A 17 -29.35 14.41 -12.24
C THR A 17 -28.38 13.86 -11.21
N LEU A 18 -28.42 12.55 -11.00
CA LEU A 18 -27.43 11.81 -10.25
C LEU A 18 -26.13 11.78 -11.07
N PHE A 19 -25.15 12.62 -10.72
CA PHE A 19 -23.79 12.48 -11.22
C PHE A 19 -23.19 11.21 -10.60
N VAL A 20 -23.14 10.12 -11.37
CA VAL A 20 -22.27 8.99 -11.04
C VAL A 20 -20.85 9.45 -11.35
N ALA A 21 -20.08 9.78 -10.31
CA ALA A 21 -18.64 9.97 -10.44
C ALA A 21 -18.04 8.63 -10.87
N ALA A 22 -17.64 8.50 -12.13
CA ALA A 22 -16.84 7.37 -12.58
C ALA A 22 -15.49 7.44 -11.85
N SER A 23 -15.26 6.51 -10.93
CA SER A 23 -13.95 6.33 -10.30
C SER A 23 -12.96 5.95 -11.41
N ALA A 24 -12.14 6.90 -11.84
CA ALA A 24 -11.00 6.60 -12.70
C ALA A 24 -9.96 5.86 -11.85
N SER A 25 -10.05 4.53 -11.82
CA SER A 25 -8.96 3.70 -11.31
C SER A 25 -7.80 3.83 -12.29
N GLY A 26 -6.65 4.33 -11.83
CA GLY A 26 -5.45 4.45 -12.64
C GLY A 26 -4.87 3.07 -12.95
N GLU A 27 -5.07 2.59 -14.17
CA GLU A 27 -4.43 1.35 -14.64
C GLU A 27 -2.93 1.58 -14.86
N MET A 28 -2.08 0.70 -14.32
CA MET A 28 -0.64 0.77 -14.54
C MET A 28 -0.19 -0.36 -15.47
N TYR A 29 0.64 -0.03 -16.44
CA TYR A 29 1.19 -0.95 -17.42
C TYR A 29 2.69 -1.08 -17.19
N GLN A 30 3.16 -2.33 -17.07
CA GLN A 30 4.59 -2.64 -16.99
C GLN A 30 5.06 -3.20 -18.34
N TYR A 31 6.16 -2.69 -18.88
CA TYR A 31 6.79 -3.22 -20.08
C TYR A 31 8.32 -3.08 -20.06
N GLU A 32 9.00 -3.96 -20.77
CA GLU A 32 10.44 -3.84 -21.04
C GLU A 32 10.67 -2.92 -22.24
N ASP A 33 11.50 -1.89 -22.06
CA ASP A 33 11.82 -0.90 -23.08
C ASP A 33 12.90 -1.39 -24.07
N ALA A 34 13.32 -0.52 -24.99
CA ALA A 34 14.31 -0.86 -26.01
C ALA A 34 15.72 -1.16 -25.45
N ASN A 35 15.99 -0.74 -24.22
CA ASN A 35 17.27 -0.92 -23.53
C ASN A 35 17.22 -2.08 -22.53
N GLY A 36 16.10 -2.82 -22.46
CA GLY A 36 15.90 -3.92 -21.51
C GLY A 36 15.46 -3.45 -20.11
N ALA A 37 15.17 -2.17 -19.90
CA ALA A 37 14.73 -1.65 -18.62
C ALA A 37 13.22 -1.81 -18.43
N ILE A 38 12.81 -2.21 -17.23
CA ILE A 38 11.39 -2.31 -16.87
C ILE A 38 10.83 -0.91 -16.63
N THR A 39 9.88 -0.50 -17.46
CA THR A 39 9.19 0.79 -17.40
C THR A 39 7.73 0.62 -16.98
N PHE A 40 7.23 1.57 -16.19
CA PHE A 40 5.82 1.64 -15.76
C PHE A 40 5.15 2.88 -16.34
N THR A 41 3.91 2.73 -16.84
CA THR A 41 3.12 3.87 -17.33
C THR A 41 1.64 3.69 -17.07
N ASP A 42 0.96 4.76 -16.70
CA ASP A 42 -0.50 4.88 -16.63
C ASP A 42 -1.16 5.15 -17.99
N ASN A 43 -0.34 5.45 -19.01
CA ASN A 43 -0.78 5.80 -20.35
C ASN A 43 -0.37 4.70 -21.35
N PRO A 44 -1.29 3.78 -21.71
CA PRO A 44 -0.97 2.67 -22.61
C PRO A 44 -0.58 3.11 -24.02
N THR A 45 -0.81 4.38 -24.40
CA THR A 45 -0.34 4.91 -25.68
C THR A 45 1.18 5.07 -25.75
N LYS A 46 1.85 5.22 -24.59
CA LYS A 46 3.31 5.36 -24.48
C LYS A 46 4.06 4.03 -24.62
N ILE A 47 3.37 2.89 -24.55
CA ILE A 47 3.97 1.56 -24.67
C ILE A 47 4.39 1.31 -26.13
N PRO A 48 5.67 1.03 -26.41
CA PRO A 48 6.13 0.69 -27.76
C PRO A 48 5.33 -0.47 -28.35
N LYS A 49 4.97 -0.40 -29.63
CA LYS A 49 4.15 -1.42 -30.32
C LYS A 49 4.71 -2.85 -30.16
N LYS A 50 6.04 -3.00 -30.09
CA LYS A 50 6.73 -4.28 -29.88
C LYS A 50 6.48 -4.86 -28.47
N SER A 51 6.33 -4.01 -27.46
CA SER A 51 6.11 -4.41 -26.06
C SER A 51 4.63 -4.53 -25.69
N LYS A 52 3.70 -3.99 -26.51
CA LYS A 52 2.24 -4.09 -26.26
C LYS A 52 1.69 -5.51 -26.10
N LYS A 53 2.30 -6.51 -26.76
CA LYS A 53 1.91 -7.93 -26.62
C LYS A 53 2.44 -8.60 -25.34
N LYS A 54 3.46 -8.01 -24.70
CA LYS A 54 4.11 -8.53 -23.48
C LYS A 54 3.86 -7.65 -22.25
N ALA A 55 3.22 -6.50 -22.42
CA ALA A 55 2.91 -5.60 -21.33
C ALA A 55 1.93 -6.28 -20.36
N LYS A 56 2.34 -6.43 -19.10
CA LYS A 56 1.46 -6.95 -18.05
C LYS A 56 0.53 -5.81 -17.63
N ARG A 57 -0.77 -6.00 -17.83
CA ARG A 57 -1.80 -5.08 -17.32
C ARG A 57 -1.96 -5.34 -15.83
N GLU A 58 -1.44 -4.45 -15.00
CA GLU A 58 -1.78 -4.43 -13.60
C GLU A 58 -3.07 -3.60 -13.49
N ARG A 59 -4.22 -4.28 -13.41
CA ARG A 59 -5.47 -3.60 -13.05
C ARG A 59 -5.31 -3.12 -11.61
N GLY A 60 -5.16 -1.81 -11.42
CA GLY A 60 -5.49 -1.21 -10.14
C GLY A 60 -6.98 -1.45 -9.86
N GLY A 61 -7.29 -2.28 -8.87
CA GLY A 61 -8.63 -2.44 -8.29
C GLY A 61 -9.53 -3.55 -8.87
N SER A 62 -10.19 -4.28 -7.96
CA SER A 62 -11.19 -5.37 -8.14
C SER A 62 -10.56 -6.74 -8.47
N ASP A 63 -10.01 -7.51 -7.52
CA ASP A 63 -10.86 -8.50 -6.80
C ASP A 63 -10.31 -9.06 -5.45
N SER A 64 -9.45 -8.34 -4.72
CA SER A 64 -9.26 -8.61 -3.28
C SER A 64 -8.86 -7.34 -2.51
N SER A 65 -9.84 -6.46 -2.30
CA SER A 65 -9.72 -5.42 -1.26
C SER A 65 -9.48 -6.05 0.12
N VAL A 66 -9.91 -7.29 0.33
CA VAL A 66 -9.79 -8.01 1.60
C VAL A 66 -8.56 -8.92 1.61
N MET A 67 -7.73 -8.81 2.65
CA MET A 67 -6.60 -9.70 2.91
C MET A 67 -6.71 -10.26 4.33
N PRO A 68 -6.52 -11.58 4.54
CA PRO A 68 -6.51 -12.15 5.89
C PRO A 68 -5.29 -11.66 6.68
N VAL A 69 -5.49 -11.47 7.98
CA VAL A 69 -4.45 -11.09 8.93
C VAL A 69 -4.47 -12.01 10.15
N THR A 70 -3.38 -12.05 10.90
CA THR A 70 -3.33 -12.71 12.21
C THR A 70 -3.49 -11.66 13.30
N ILE A 71 -4.49 -11.81 14.16
CA ILE A 71 -4.67 -10.96 15.36
C ILE A 71 -4.07 -11.68 16.58
N LYS A 72 -3.13 -11.03 17.28
CA LYS A 72 -2.57 -11.51 18.56
C LYS A 72 -2.70 -10.42 19.63
N GLY A 73 -3.69 -10.55 20.51
CA GLY A 73 -4.08 -9.46 21.40
C GLY A 73 -4.49 -8.23 20.58
N ASN A 74 -3.81 -7.11 20.78
CA ASN A 74 -4.07 -5.87 20.02
C ASN A 74 -3.16 -5.70 18.80
N ARG A 75 -2.40 -6.74 18.41
CA ARG A 75 -1.46 -6.66 17.28
C ARG A 75 -2.05 -7.32 16.04
N VAL A 76 -2.05 -6.56 14.96
CA VAL A 76 -2.42 -7.02 13.62
C VAL A 76 -1.14 -7.42 12.90
N VAL A 77 -1.00 -8.69 12.54
CA VAL A 77 0.17 -9.22 11.83
C VAL A 77 -0.23 -9.65 10.43
N LEU A 78 0.52 -9.23 9.43
CA LEU A 78 0.20 -9.44 8.02
C LEU A 78 1.44 -9.74 7.18
N PRO A 79 1.30 -10.44 6.04
CA PRO A 79 2.40 -10.70 5.14
C PRO A 79 2.80 -9.41 4.39
N VAL A 80 4.08 -9.12 4.36
CA VAL A 80 4.68 -8.03 3.57
C VAL A 80 5.77 -8.63 2.72
N THR A 81 5.70 -8.39 1.42
CA THR A 81 6.73 -8.79 0.48
C THR A 81 7.67 -7.61 0.23
N LEU A 82 8.95 -7.81 0.48
CA LEU A 82 10.01 -6.85 0.26
C LEU A 82 10.86 -7.29 -0.91
N ASN A 83 11.23 -6.34 -1.76
CA ASN A 83 12.25 -6.55 -2.77
C ASN A 83 13.41 -5.58 -2.54
N TYR A 84 14.62 -6.13 -2.53
CA TYR A 84 15.85 -5.39 -2.36
C TYR A 84 16.92 -5.95 -3.30
N ARG A 85 17.45 -5.09 -4.19
CA ARG A 85 18.46 -5.45 -5.19
C ARG A 85 18.06 -6.70 -6.01
N GLY A 86 16.78 -6.80 -6.35
CA GLY A 86 16.23 -7.92 -7.11
C GLY A 86 15.92 -9.19 -6.30
N LYS A 87 16.29 -9.27 -5.01
CA LYS A 87 15.91 -10.38 -4.12
C LYS A 87 14.56 -10.08 -3.46
N GLU A 88 13.63 -11.04 -3.53
CA GLU A 88 12.29 -10.92 -2.95
C GLU A 88 12.11 -11.88 -1.76
N ILE A 89 11.63 -11.35 -0.63
CA ILE A 89 11.28 -12.13 0.57
C ILE A 89 9.94 -11.65 1.12
N THR A 90 9.06 -12.58 1.50
CA THR A 90 7.85 -12.29 2.28
C THR A 90 8.11 -12.53 3.76
N GLY A 91 7.95 -11.48 4.57
CA GLY A 91 8.03 -11.54 6.04
C GLY A 91 6.69 -11.25 6.70
N ARG A 92 6.62 -11.50 8.01
CA ARG A 92 5.47 -11.17 8.86
C ARG A 92 5.70 -9.85 9.57
N PHE A 93 4.81 -8.88 9.37
CA PHE A 93 4.96 -7.55 9.95
C PHE A 93 3.79 -7.23 10.85
N VAL A 94 4.07 -6.51 11.94
CA VAL A 94 3.02 -5.85 12.72
C VAL A 94 2.61 -4.57 11.99
N LEU A 95 1.32 -4.38 11.75
CA LEU A 95 0.79 -3.09 11.30
C LEU A 95 0.87 -2.09 12.46
N ASP A 96 1.66 -1.02 12.29
CA ASP A 96 1.97 -0.07 13.36
C ASP A 96 1.75 1.37 12.88
N THR A 97 0.60 1.93 13.22
CA THR A 97 0.26 3.34 12.90
C THR A 97 1.03 4.35 13.75
N GLY A 98 1.71 3.91 14.81
CA GLY A 98 2.55 4.74 15.67
C GLY A 98 3.99 4.84 15.17
N ALA A 99 4.41 3.99 14.24
CA ALA A 99 5.75 4.02 13.65
C ALA A 99 5.78 4.96 12.43
N GLU A 100 6.65 5.98 12.45
CA GLU A 100 6.85 6.86 11.30
C GLU A 100 7.47 6.10 10.11
N VAL A 101 8.51 5.31 10.39
CA VAL A 101 9.26 4.53 9.40
C VAL A 101 9.09 3.04 9.69
N SER A 102 8.90 2.25 8.63
CA SER A 102 8.84 0.80 8.73
C SER A 102 10.18 0.20 9.17
N THR A 103 10.16 -0.98 9.78
CA THR A 103 11.38 -1.63 10.29
C THR A 103 11.46 -3.07 9.86
N ILE A 104 12.68 -3.61 9.77
CA ILE A 104 12.94 -5.04 9.59
C ILE A 104 13.92 -5.53 10.66
N THR A 105 13.83 -6.81 11.02
CA THR A 105 14.83 -7.42 11.90
C THR A 105 16.16 -7.65 11.18
N PRO A 106 17.29 -7.72 11.91
CA PRO A 106 18.56 -8.17 11.33
C PRO A 106 18.42 -9.52 10.64
N GLN A 107 17.66 -10.46 11.19
CA GLN A 107 17.47 -11.78 10.57
C GLN A 107 16.72 -11.71 9.23
N LEU A 108 15.79 -10.76 9.05
CA LEU A 108 15.13 -10.53 7.77
C LEU A 108 16.06 -9.77 6.80
N ALA A 109 16.86 -8.83 7.31
CA ALA A 109 17.90 -8.15 6.54
C ALA A 109 18.92 -9.14 5.97
N ASP A 110 19.40 -10.09 6.78
CA ASP A 110 20.30 -11.17 6.36
C ASP A 110 19.66 -12.02 5.25
N LYS A 111 18.37 -12.36 5.36
CA LYS A 111 17.64 -13.10 4.32
C LYS A 111 17.52 -12.31 3.02
N LEU A 112 17.58 -10.98 3.08
CA LEU A 112 17.57 -10.09 1.91
C LEU A 112 19.00 -9.78 1.40
N ASP A 113 20.04 -10.39 1.99
CA ASP A 113 21.45 -10.08 1.74
C ASP A 113 21.78 -8.58 1.96
N ILE A 114 21.15 -7.99 2.98
CA ILE A 114 21.42 -6.62 3.42
C ILE A 114 22.44 -6.69 4.55
N ASP A 115 23.65 -6.21 4.30
CA ASP A 115 24.61 -5.91 5.36
C ASP A 115 24.29 -4.53 5.95
N PRO A 116 23.91 -4.41 7.23
CA PRO A 116 23.63 -3.12 7.86
C PRO A 116 24.81 -2.15 7.81
N GLU A 117 26.06 -2.63 7.78
CA GLU A 117 27.27 -1.79 7.73
C GLU A 117 27.42 -1.10 6.37
N ASP A 118 26.93 -1.72 5.30
CA ASP A 118 26.93 -1.20 3.93
C ASP A 118 25.73 -0.28 3.62
N THR A 119 24.95 0.08 4.63
CA THR A 119 23.79 0.96 4.50
C THR A 119 23.99 2.32 5.17
N ASP A 120 23.14 3.28 4.82
CA ASP A 120 23.13 4.58 5.51
C ASP A 120 22.87 4.37 7.00
N GLN A 121 23.82 4.78 7.84
CA GLN A 121 23.69 4.65 9.29
C GLN A 121 22.72 5.70 9.83
N VAL A 122 21.75 5.25 10.63
CA VAL A 122 20.75 6.10 11.27
C VAL A 122 20.68 5.83 12.76
N VAL A 123 20.39 6.86 13.54
CA VAL A 123 20.07 6.72 14.95
C VAL A 123 18.58 6.46 15.09
N ALA A 124 18.22 5.27 15.57
CA ALA A 124 16.85 4.89 15.87
C ALA A 124 16.57 5.03 17.37
N GLN A 125 15.41 5.60 17.72
CA GLN A 125 14.92 5.68 19.09
C GLN A 125 13.62 4.86 19.21
N GLY A 126 13.59 3.95 20.19
CA GLY A 126 12.41 3.14 20.51
C GLY A 126 11.66 3.63 21.75
N ILE A 127 10.62 2.88 22.13
CA ILE A 127 9.83 3.12 23.37
C ILE A 127 10.68 2.88 24.64
N GLY A 128 11.80 2.16 24.52
CA GLY A 128 12.85 2.10 25.55
C GLY A 128 13.91 3.18 25.29
N SER A 129 14.34 3.89 26.33
CA SER A 129 15.12 5.14 26.34
C SER A 129 16.56 5.10 25.78
N GLY A 130 16.83 4.31 24.75
CA GLY A 130 18.15 4.19 24.10
C GLY A 130 18.12 4.63 22.65
N TYR A 131 19.20 5.31 22.24
CA TYR A 131 19.53 5.55 20.83
C TYR A 131 20.40 4.40 20.33
N HIS A 132 20.02 3.78 19.21
CA HIS A 132 20.83 2.75 18.56
C HIS A 132 21.23 3.23 17.16
N VAL A 133 22.53 3.23 16.86
CA VAL A 133 23.01 3.36 15.48
C VAL A 133 22.71 2.07 14.75
N THR A 134 22.09 2.15 13.60
CA THR A 134 21.72 0.99 12.80
C THR A 134 21.57 1.33 11.32
N GLY A 135 21.47 0.30 10.48
CA GLY A 135 21.33 0.44 9.05
C GLY A 135 19.94 0.89 8.58
N ARG A 136 19.91 1.72 7.53
CA ARG A 136 18.71 2.11 6.77
C ARG A 136 18.78 1.54 5.37
N ALA A 137 17.89 0.61 5.06
CA ALA A 137 17.79 0.00 3.73
C ALA A 137 16.61 0.59 2.94
N LYS A 138 16.85 0.98 1.70
CA LYS A 138 15.80 1.40 0.76
C LYS A 138 15.35 0.22 -0.09
N MET A 139 14.09 -0.17 0.03
CA MET A 139 13.50 -1.25 -0.74
C MET A 139 13.20 -0.80 -2.17
N ASP A 140 13.47 -1.66 -3.15
CA ASP A 140 13.08 -1.44 -4.54
C ASP A 140 11.55 -1.37 -4.61
N TYR A 141 10.87 -2.34 -4.00
CA TYR A 141 9.44 -2.25 -3.72
C TYR A 141 9.02 -3.01 -2.45
N VAL A 142 7.84 -2.63 -1.97
CA VAL A 142 7.09 -3.24 -0.88
C VAL A 142 5.70 -3.57 -1.40
N LEU A 143 5.24 -4.81 -1.20
CA LEU A 143 3.91 -5.28 -1.58
C LEU A 143 3.16 -5.79 -0.34
N VAL A 144 1.96 -5.22 -0.13
CA VAL A 144 1.04 -5.59 0.96
C VAL A 144 -0.37 -5.70 0.41
N GLY A 145 -0.89 -6.92 0.33
CA GLY A 145 -2.13 -7.19 -0.40
C GLY A 145 -2.04 -6.64 -1.83
N PRO A 146 -3.00 -5.82 -2.29
CA PRO A 146 -2.95 -5.19 -3.62
C PRO A 146 -2.04 -3.95 -3.69
N ASN A 147 -1.47 -3.49 -2.57
CA ASN A 147 -0.78 -2.21 -2.48
C ASN A 147 0.72 -2.39 -2.69
N ARG A 148 1.25 -1.84 -3.78
CA ARG A 148 2.68 -1.81 -4.08
C ARG A 148 3.21 -0.38 -3.96
N LYS A 149 4.32 -0.21 -3.25
CA LYS A 149 5.06 1.06 -3.15
C LYS A 149 6.55 0.85 -3.44
N TYR A 150 7.21 1.86 -3.99
CA TYR A 150 8.61 1.81 -4.40
C TYR A 150 9.47 2.73 -3.54
N GLY A 151 10.75 2.40 -3.40
CA GLY A 151 11.75 3.28 -2.78
C GLY A 151 11.49 3.60 -1.31
N LEU A 152 10.82 2.71 -0.56
CA LEU A 152 10.53 2.92 0.85
C LEU A 152 11.72 2.54 1.72
N ASP A 153 12.02 3.40 2.69
CA ASP A 153 13.05 3.16 3.68
C ASP A 153 12.58 2.25 4.82
N PHE A 154 13.47 1.36 5.24
CA PHE A 154 13.31 0.51 6.42
C PHE A 154 14.52 0.67 7.32
N ILE A 155 14.26 0.82 8.62
CA ILE A 155 15.31 0.80 9.64
C ILE A 155 15.50 -0.65 10.11
N ILE A 156 16.74 -1.10 10.19
CA ILE A 156 17.09 -2.44 10.66
C ILE A 156 17.15 -2.41 12.19
N ILE A 157 16.21 -3.02 12.91
CA ILE A 157 16.26 -3.09 14.38
C ILE A 157 15.62 -4.39 14.88
N GLN A 158 15.93 -4.78 16.11
CA GLN A 158 15.28 -5.94 16.72
C GLN A 158 13.74 -5.77 16.74
N GLY A 159 13.05 -6.81 16.28
CA GLY A 159 11.60 -6.82 16.16
C GLY A 159 10.93 -7.30 17.44
N GLY A 160 9.80 -6.69 17.79
CA GLY A 160 9.00 -7.07 18.97
C GLY A 160 8.19 -8.36 18.79
N GLY A 161 8.74 -9.42 18.19
CA GLY A 161 8.07 -10.72 17.95
C GLY A 161 7.49 -10.93 16.55
N ALA A 162 7.95 -10.17 15.56
CA ALA A 162 7.65 -10.31 14.14
C ALA A 162 8.92 -9.96 13.33
N ASP A 163 8.90 -10.15 12.01
CA ASP A 163 10.04 -9.84 11.13
C ASP A 163 10.21 -8.33 10.88
N GLY A 164 9.23 -7.51 11.31
CA GLY A 164 9.28 -6.06 11.18
C GLY A 164 8.01 -5.34 11.62
N LEU A 165 8.04 -4.01 11.53
CA LEU A 165 6.89 -3.10 11.66
C LEU A 165 6.57 -2.48 10.30
N LEU A 166 5.29 -2.46 9.93
CA LEU A 166 4.80 -1.73 8.77
C LEU A 166 4.27 -0.38 9.25
N GLY A 167 5.05 0.67 9.02
CA GLY A 167 4.82 2.02 9.52
C GLY A 167 4.10 2.95 8.55
N MET A 168 3.96 4.20 8.97
CA MET A 168 3.23 5.25 8.27
C MET A 168 3.87 5.65 6.94
N ASN A 169 5.18 5.46 6.74
CA ASN A 169 5.81 5.64 5.44
C ASN A 169 5.19 4.74 4.34
N PHE A 170 4.67 3.56 4.70
CA PHE A 170 3.82 2.76 3.81
C PHE A 170 2.33 3.14 3.94
N LEU A 171 1.80 3.21 5.16
CA LEU A 171 0.36 3.23 5.42
C LEU A 171 -0.34 4.57 5.10
N ARG A 172 0.35 5.71 5.21
CA ARG A 172 -0.30 7.05 5.28
C ARG A 172 -1.12 7.47 4.05
N GLU A 173 -0.86 6.91 2.89
CA GLU A 173 -1.61 7.22 1.64
C GLU A 173 -2.68 6.17 1.32
N LEU A 174 -2.82 5.15 2.17
CA LEU A 174 -3.78 4.07 1.98
C LEU A 174 -4.99 4.30 2.87
N ARG A 175 -6.17 4.11 2.31
CA ARG A 175 -7.39 3.90 3.08
C ARG A 175 -7.50 2.42 3.42
N TYR A 176 -7.75 2.10 4.68
CA TYR A 176 -7.93 0.71 5.09
C TYR A 176 -8.79 0.59 6.35
N HIS A 177 -9.41 -0.57 6.52
CA HIS A 177 -10.19 -0.94 7.68
C HIS A 177 -9.78 -2.33 8.19
N VAL A 178 -9.46 -2.47 9.47
CA VAL A 178 -9.15 -3.75 10.10
C VAL A 178 -10.37 -4.25 10.86
N SER A 179 -10.82 -5.46 10.53
CA SER A 179 -11.87 -6.18 11.23
C SER A 179 -11.24 -7.24 12.13
N PHE A 180 -11.29 -7.01 13.45
CA PHE A 180 -10.75 -7.94 14.44
C PHE A 180 -11.60 -9.20 14.57
N ASP A 181 -12.92 -9.07 14.41
CA ASP A 181 -13.89 -10.16 14.41
C ASP A 181 -13.68 -11.12 13.24
N ARG A 182 -13.37 -10.59 12.03
CA ARG A 182 -13.12 -11.42 10.84
C ARG A 182 -11.64 -11.74 10.62
N SER A 183 -10.74 -11.13 11.38
CA SER A 183 -9.28 -11.25 11.17
C SER A 183 -8.87 -10.87 9.75
N GLU A 184 -9.35 -9.72 9.29
CA GLU A 184 -9.15 -9.23 7.91
C GLU A 184 -8.76 -7.75 7.90
N ILE A 185 -8.00 -7.35 6.87
CA ILE A 185 -7.82 -5.95 6.47
C ILE A 185 -8.46 -5.73 5.11
N ARG A 186 -9.22 -4.64 5.00
CA ARG A 186 -9.84 -4.16 3.76
C ARG A 186 -9.11 -2.92 3.28
N TRP A 187 -8.78 -2.85 1.99
CA TRP A 187 -8.06 -1.75 1.36
C TRP A 187 -9.01 -0.91 0.49
N GLY A 188 -8.93 0.42 0.61
CA GLY A 188 -9.73 1.39 -0.15
C GLY A 188 -11.00 1.91 0.56
N ASP A 189 -11.34 1.36 1.72
CA ASP A 189 -12.59 1.66 2.45
C ASP A 189 -12.66 3.06 3.05
#